data_AF-A0A1H5UBK6-F1
#
_entry.id   AF-A0A1H5UBK6-F1
#
_cell.length_a   1.000
_cell.length_b   1.000
_cell.length_c   1.000
_cell.angle_alpha   90.00
_cell.angle_beta   90.00
_cell.angle_gamma   90.00
#
_symmetry.space_group_name_H-M   'P 1'
#
loop_
_entity.id
_entity.type
_entity.pdbx_description
1 polymer ?
#
loop_
_entity_poly.entity_id
_entity_poly.type
_entity_poly.pdbx_seq_one_letter_code
_entity_poly.pdbx_strand_id
1 'polypeptide(L)'
;MTTNFNYGSHKQFRCIKEVLEELKGKEVIIVLKGCCEECVKILAVCDKILVAAIPGKCYPIKFIDIDCICEVITDCKTVVKAFLDECC
;
A
#
# COMPACT_ATOMS: atom_id res chain seq x y z
N MET A 1 -17.53 25.32 26.74
CA MET A 1 -16.67 24.14 27.01
C MET A 1 -16.07 23.73 25.68
N THR A 2 -14.78 24.04 25.47
CA THR A 2 -14.04 23.70 24.26
C THR A 2 -13.55 22.26 24.37
N THR A 3 -14.09 21.36 23.56
CA THR A 3 -13.57 20.00 23.41
C THR A 3 -12.33 20.04 22.52
N ASN A 4 -11.15 20.00 23.15
CA ASN A 4 -9.89 19.73 22.48
C ASN A 4 -9.87 18.25 22.07
N PHE A 5 -10.24 17.96 20.82
CA PHE A 5 -9.93 16.67 20.22
C PHE A 5 -8.44 16.67 19.87
N ASN A 6 -7.65 15.96 20.68
CA ASN A 6 -6.27 15.61 20.34
C ASN A 6 -6.33 14.66 19.14
N TYR A 7 -6.26 15.24 17.94
CA TYR A 7 -6.06 14.50 16.70
C TYR A 7 -4.65 13.92 16.76
N GLY A 8 -4.54 12.60 16.90
CA GLY A 8 -3.27 11.88 16.89
C GLY A 8 -2.44 12.29 15.67
N SER A 9 -1.11 12.24 15.80
CA SER A 9 -0.18 12.63 14.73
C SER A 9 -0.39 11.74 13.50
N HIS A 10 -1.20 12.21 12.55
CA HIS A 10 -1.37 11.53 11.27
C HIS A 10 -0.02 11.49 10.55
N LYS A 11 0.48 10.27 10.30
CA LYS A 11 1.65 10.05 9.45
C LYS A 11 1.29 10.48 8.03
N GLN A 12 1.83 11.61 7.58
CA GLN A 12 1.61 12.11 6.23
C GLN A 12 2.51 11.36 5.24
N PHE A 13 1.91 10.58 4.34
CA PHE A 13 2.61 9.93 3.25
C PHE A 13 2.95 10.94 2.16
N ARG A 14 4.20 10.91 1.71
CA ARG A 14 4.74 11.83 0.70
C ARG A 14 4.74 11.21 -0.70
N CYS A 15 4.68 9.88 -0.83
CA CYS A 15 4.64 9.20 -2.14
C CYS A 15 4.07 7.77 -2.08
N ILE A 16 3.74 7.20 -3.26
CA ILE A 16 3.21 5.83 -3.42
C ILE A 16 4.15 4.79 -2.81
N LYS A 17 5.47 4.97 -2.90
CA LYS A 17 6.45 4.05 -2.31
C LYS A 17 6.20 3.85 -0.80
N GLU A 18 5.99 4.93 -0.05
CA GLU A 18 5.74 4.85 1.39
C GLU A 18 4.42 4.14 1.70
N VAL A 19 3.39 4.37 0.89
CA VAL A 19 2.11 3.65 0.99
C VAL A 19 2.31 2.15 0.77
N LEU A 20 3.08 1.75 -0.25
CA LEU A 20 3.37 0.35 -0.55
C LEU A 20 4.17 -0.34 0.57
N GLU A 21 5.11 0.36 1.20
CA GLU A 21 5.89 -0.16 2.34
C GLU A 21 4.99 -0.51 3.54
N GLU A 22 4.05 0.37 3.90
CA GLU A 22 3.11 0.12 5.01
C GLU A 22 2.12 -1.01 4.70
N LEU A 23 1.87 -1.26 3.41
CA LEU A 23 0.98 -2.33 2.95
C LEU A 23 1.73 -3.66 2.73
N LYS A 24 2.97 -3.79 3.22
CA LYS A 24 3.73 -5.04 3.12
C LYS A 24 2.96 -6.23 3.73
N GLY A 25 2.93 -7.33 2.98
CA GLY A 25 2.22 -8.55 3.32
C GLY A 25 0.71 -8.50 3.05
N LYS A 26 0.16 -7.37 2.59
CA LYS A 26 -1.26 -7.21 2.25
C LYS A 26 -1.52 -7.48 0.77
N GLU A 27 -2.74 -7.92 0.49
CA GLU A 27 -3.29 -7.97 -0.87
C GLU A 27 -3.88 -6.61 -1.20
N VAL A 28 -3.51 -6.07 -2.36
CA VAL A 28 -3.92 -4.76 -2.86
C VAL A 28 -4.21 -4.87 -4.35
N ILE A 29 -4.98 -3.93 -4.87
CA ILE A 29 -5.08 -3.70 -6.30
C ILE A 29 -4.14 -2.54 -6.64
N ILE A 30 -3.24 -2.77 -7.59
CA ILE A 30 -2.43 -1.70 -8.18
C ILE A 30 -3.00 -1.34 -9.55
N VAL A 31 -2.98 -0.06 -9.88
CA VAL A 31 -3.35 0.45 -11.21
C VAL A 31 -2.06 0.87 -11.91
N LEU A 32 -1.72 0.18 -13.00
CA LEU A 32 -0.54 0.48 -13.81
C LEU A 32 -0.84 1.59 -14.84
N LYS A 33 0.21 2.28 -15.30
CA LYS A 33 0.18 3.17 -16.47
C LYS A 33 -0.42 2.41 -17.66
N GLY A 34 -1.53 2.93 -18.20
CA GLY A 34 -2.37 2.23 -19.17
C GLY A 34 -3.69 1.69 -18.61
N CYS A 35 -4.02 2.04 -17.36
CA CYS A 35 -5.28 1.70 -16.68
C CYS A 35 -5.52 0.18 -16.54
N CYS A 36 -4.43 -0.59 -16.42
CA CYS A 36 -4.50 -2.01 -16.14
C CYS A 36 -4.50 -2.23 -14.62
N GLU A 37 -5.57 -2.83 -14.10
CA GLU A 37 -5.68 -3.20 -12.70
C GLU A 37 -5.13 -4.60 -12.45
N GLU A 38 -4.32 -4.75 -11.41
CA GLU A 38 -3.79 -6.03 -11.00
C GLU A 38 -3.92 -6.25 -9.49
N CYS A 39 -4.46 -7.40 -9.10
CA CYS A 39 -4.45 -7.84 -7.70
C CYS A 39 -3.11 -8.50 -7.38
N VAL A 40 -2.40 -7.96 -6.39
CA VAL A 40 -1.07 -8.42 -5.97
C VAL A 40 -0.95 -8.46 -4.45
N LYS A 41 -0.13 -9.37 -3.94
CA LYS A 41 0.33 -9.35 -2.56
C LYS A 41 1.69 -8.68 -2.48
N ILE A 42 1.82 -7.61 -1.71
CA ILE A 42 3.09 -6.90 -1.53
C ILE A 42 4.02 -7.78 -0.69
N LEU A 43 5.20 -8.11 -1.23
CA LEU A 43 6.21 -8.87 -0.51
C LEU A 43 7.31 -7.97 0.04
N ALA A 44 7.79 -7.03 -0.77
CA ALA A 44 8.81 -6.06 -0.41
C ALA A 44 8.78 -4.87 -1.37
N VAL A 45 9.35 -3.75 -0.92
CA VAL A 45 9.68 -2.60 -1.77
C VAL A 45 11.20 -2.42 -1.69
N CYS A 46 11.85 -2.45 -2.85
CA CYS A 46 13.29 -2.38 -3.00
C CYS A 46 13.63 -1.18 -3.88
N ASP A 47 13.96 -0.06 -3.24
CA ASP A 47 14.20 1.22 -3.90
C ASP A 47 13.02 1.68 -4.76
N LYS A 48 13.08 1.50 -6.09
CA LYS A 48 12.02 1.83 -7.06
C LYS A 48 11.22 0.62 -7.54
N ILE A 49 11.49 -0.56 -7.00
CA ILE A 49 10.88 -1.82 -7.44
C ILE A 49 9.95 -2.35 -6.35
N LEU A 50 8.68 -2.54 -6.69
CA LEU A 50 7.73 -3.34 -5.91
C LEU A 50 7.93 -4.82 -6.26
N VAL A 51 8.19 -5.63 -5.24
CA VAL A 51 8.21 -7.09 -5.33
C VAL A 51 6.87 -7.62 -4.84
N ALA A 52 6.13 -8.29 -5.71
CA ALA A 52 4.76 -8.73 -5.46
C ALA A 52 4.55 -10.20 -5.86
N ALA A 53 3.71 -10.90 -5.13
CA ALA A 53 3.20 -12.21 -5.56
C ALA A 53 1.83 -12.05 -6.22
N ILE A 54 1.53 -12.90 -7.20
CA ILE A 54 0.18 -13.01 -7.76
C ILE A 54 -0.64 -13.98 -6.90
N PRO A 55 -1.71 -13.53 -6.21
CA PRO A 55 -2.53 -14.40 -5.37
C PRO A 55 -3.12 -15.58 -6.16
N GLY A 56 -3.23 -16.74 -5.51
CA GLY A 56 -3.91 -17.93 -6.08
C GLY A 56 -3.19 -18.65 -7.22
N LYS A 57 -2.02 -18.18 -7.68
CA LYS A 57 -1.16 -18.89 -8.64
C LYS A 57 0.00 -19.55 -7.90
N CYS A 58 0.62 -20.58 -8.48
CA CYS A 58 1.81 -21.27 -7.94
C CYS A 58 3.04 -20.33 -7.90
N TYR A 59 3.00 -19.35 -6.99
CA TYR A 59 4.03 -18.39 -6.60
C TYR A 59 4.82 -17.67 -7.71
N PRO A 60 4.22 -17.20 -8.81
CA PRO A 60 4.93 -16.27 -9.67
C PRO A 60 5.16 -14.95 -8.92
N ILE A 61 6.41 -14.49 -8.94
CA ILE A 61 6.85 -13.21 -8.40
C ILE A 61 6.89 -12.19 -9.53
N LYS A 62 6.30 -11.01 -9.32
CA LYS A 62 6.39 -9.85 -10.20
C LYS A 62 7.31 -8.81 -9.58
N PHE A 63 8.10 -8.19 -10.44
CA PHE A 63 8.89 -7.00 -10.14
C PHE A 63 8.29 -5.86 -10.95
N ILE A 64 7.82 -4.82 -10.26
CA ILE A 64 7.05 -3.74 -10.86
C ILE A 64 7.78 -2.44 -10.55
N ASP A 65 8.07 -1.65 -11.58
CA ASP A 65 8.58 -0.28 -11.39
C ASP A 65 7.49 0.57 -10.73
N ILE A 66 7.79 1.15 -9.58
CA ILE A 66 6.86 2.00 -8.82
C ILE A 66 6.47 3.23 -9.63
N ASP A 67 7.36 3.74 -10.49
CA ASP A 67 7.07 4.87 -11.37
C ASP A 67 6.00 4.51 -12.42
N CYS A 68 5.64 3.22 -12.58
CA CYS A 68 4.54 2.75 -13.43
C CYS A 68 3.21 2.57 -12.70
N ILE A 69 3.16 2.75 -11.39
CA ILE A 69 1.93 2.63 -10.59
C ILE A 69 1.27 4.00 -10.49
N CYS A 70 0.04 4.11 -10.97
CA CYS A 70 -0.76 5.32 -10.86
C CYS A 70 -1.50 5.38 -9.53
N GLU A 71 -2.08 4.25 -9.10
CA GLU A 71 -2.96 4.19 -7.92
C GLU A 71 -2.78 2.86 -7.18
N VAL A 72 -3.05 2.88 -5.87
CA VAL A 72 -3.08 1.70 -5.00
C VAL A 72 -4.42 1.69 -4.29
N ILE A 73 -5.21 0.63 -4.50
CA ILE A 73 -6.55 0.46 -3.95
C ILE A 73 -6.51 -0.69 -2.94
N THR A 74 -7.00 -0.44 -1.73
CA THR A 74 -7.06 -1.45 -0.66
C THR A 74 -8.28 -1.20 0.24
N ASP A 75 -8.64 -2.18 1.06
CA ASP A 75 -9.76 -2.09 1.99
C ASP A 75 -9.49 -1.01 3.06
N CYS A 76 -10.55 -0.28 3.44
CA CYS A 76 -10.44 0.82 4.42
C CYS A 76 -9.93 0.35 5.79
N LYS A 77 -10.19 -0.89 6.21
CA LYS A 77 -9.65 -1.46 7.45
C LYS A 77 -8.15 -1.68 7.36
N THR A 78 -7.65 -2.05 6.18
CA THR A 78 -6.21 -2.14 5.93
C THR A 78 -5.57 -0.77 6.04
N VAL A 79 -6.23 0.27 5.53
CA VAL A 79 -5.77 1.66 5.65
C VAL A 79 -5.73 2.10 7.12
N VAL A 80 -6.83 1.93 7.87
CA VAL A 80 -6.89 2.33 9.28
C VAL A 80 -5.78 1.64 10.09
N LYS A 81 -5.63 0.32 9.92
CA LYS A 81 -4.61 -0.45 10.64
C LYS A 81 -3.17 -0.07 10.26
N ALA A 82 -2.90 0.19 8.99
CA ALA A 82 -1.55 0.48 8.52
C ALA A 82 -1.14 1.94 8.75
N PHE A 83 -2.09 2.86 8.78
CA PHE A 83 -1.80 4.29 8.68
C PHE A 83 -2.31 5.15 9.85
N LEU A 84 -3.29 4.67 10.62
CA LEU A 84 -3.95 5.44 11.68
C LEU A 84 -3.82 4.81 13.06
N ASP A 85 -3.64 3.49 13.13
CA ASP A 85 -3.47 2.79 14.40
C ASP A 85 -1.99 2.78 14.83
N GLU A 86 -1.53 3.85 15.50
CA GLU A 86 -0.38 3.82 16.42
C GLU A 86 -0.78 3.34 17.83
N CYS A 87 -1.79 2.47 17.96
CA CYS A 87 -2.28 2.03 19.27
C CYS A 87 -2.14 0.52 19.42
N CYS A 88 -0.96 0.09 19.91
CA CYS A 88 -0.72 -0.93 20.94
C CYS A 88 0.77 -0.99 21.28
#